data_AF-A0A1S3VIN9-F1
#
_entry.id   AF-A0A1S3VIN9-F1
#
_cell.length_a   1.000
_cell.length_b   1.000
_cell.length_c   1.000
_cell.angle_alpha   90.00
_cell.angle_beta   90.00
_cell.angle_gamma   90.00
#
_symmetry.space_group_name_H-M   'P 1'
#
loop_
_entity.id
_entity.type
_entity.pdbx_description
1 polymer ?
#
loop_
_entity_poly.entity_id
_entity_poly.type
_entity_poly.pdbx_seq_one_letter_code
_entity_poly.pdbx_strand_id
1 'polypeptide(L)'
;MAMLLIHTISLSLLIFSSSFTLTTSQSSVCRTSCGDIPIKYPFGIDDGCGSPYYRHLFACSNSGKLELRTPSGRYPVRNVSYADPHVVLTDPFMWSCEDGERFRPTRPFSLDSSTHFKLSPQNEYMFFNCSEDNVIIQPKPMFCEHFPEHCDSSCDSASYLCRHLPGCSFALPRSTCCSYYPKATESLRLMLKYCTSYASVYWKNVGAPMSDDQVPEYGIRIDFDIPVTTRCLQCQDPLKGAGICGFDTRNQSFTCLCKDGNSTTHCKDFDIARHNKRVHVIAGTVTGVSVASAFGIGAAVWYLKKVRAKAPVTCGVQSNENRLF
;
A
#
# COMPACT_ATOMS: atom_id res chain seq x y z
N MET A 1 -16.53 -30.62 53.38
CA MET A 1 -15.38 -30.48 52.44
C MET A 1 -15.69 -30.95 51.02
N ALA A 2 -16.40 -32.06 50.81
CA ALA A 2 -16.70 -32.56 49.45
C ALA A 2 -17.55 -31.61 48.57
N MET A 3 -18.52 -30.88 49.13
CA MET A 3 -19.35 -29.93 48.35
C MET A 3 -18.59 -28.68 47.86
N LEU A 4 -17.56 -28.22 48.58
CA LEU A 4 -16.74 -27.08 48.14
C LEU A 4 -15.84 -27.43 46.97
N LEU A 5 -15.35 -28.68 46.91
CA LEU A 5 -14.51 -29.18 45.81
C LEU A 5 -15.29 -29.30 44.49
N ILE A 6 -16.58 -29.65 44.55
CA ILE A 6 -17.42 -29.76 43.36
C ILE A 6 -17.72 -28.37 42.76
N HIS A 7 -17.93 -27.36 43.62
CA HIS A 7 -18.13 -25.99 43.17
C HIS A 7 -16.88 -25.37 42.54
N THR A 8 -15.68 -25.65 43.07
CA THR A 8 -14.44 -25.13 42.48
C THR A 8 -14.09 -25.78 41.16
N ILE A 9 -14.40 -27.07 40.97
CA ILE A 9 -14.24 -27.79 39.70
C ILE A 9 -15.26 -27.31 38.65
N SER A 10 -16.51 -27.05 39.05
CA SER A 10 -17.52 -26.49 38.13
C SER A 10 -17.20 -25.07 37.69
N LEU A 11 -16.59 -24.25 38.56
CA LEU A 11 -16.20 -22.87 38.23
C LEU A 11 -14.97 -22.83 37.31
N SER A 12 -14.02 -23.75 37.47
CA SER A 12 -12.83 -23.84 36.60
C SER A 12 -13.16 -24.38 35.20
N LEU A 13 -14.16 -25.25 35.06
CA LEU A 13 -14.70 -25.70 33.76
C LEU A 13 -15.46 -24.60 32.99
N LEU A 14 -16.12 -23.67 33.69
CA LEU A 14 -16.77 -22.49 33.08
C LEU A 14 -15.77 -21.43 32.60
N ILE A 15 -14.60 -21.31 33.27
CA ILE A 15 -13.54 -20.38 32.86
C ILE A 15 -12.77 -20.91 31.64
N PHE A 16 -12.60 -22.23 31.50
CA PHE A 16 -11.88 -22.84 30.37
C PHE A 16 -12.71 -22.91 29.07
N SER A 17 -14.04 -22.78 29.17
CA SER A 17 -14.96 -22.79 28.00
C SER A 17 -15.18 -21.41 27.35
N SER A 18 -14.55 -20.35 27.90
CA SER A 18 -14.70 -18.97 27.41
C SER A 18 -13.61 -18.49 26.44
N SER A 19 -12.69 -19.36 26.00
CA SER A 19 -11.50 -18.95 25.21
C SER A 19 -11.50 -19.40 23.74
N PHE A 20 -12.63 -19.82 23.19
CA PHE A 20 -12.75 -20.10 21.76
C PHE A 20 -13.89 -19.29 21.13
N THR A 21 -13.68 -17.98 21.01
CA THR A 21 -14.30 -17.26 19.90
C THR A 21 -13.60 -17.70 18.62
N LEU A 22 -14.14 -18.73 17.95
CA LEU A 22 -13.93 -18.87 16.52
C LEU A 22 -14.59 -17.65 15.88
N THR A 23 -13.80 -16.63 15.57
CA THR A 23 -14.18 -15.57 14.65
C THR A 23 -14.34 -16.22 13.27
N THR A 24 -15.58 -16.57 12.93
CA THR A 24 -15.94 -16.97 11.58
C THR A 24 -15.80 -15.76 10.65
N SER A 25 -14.82 -15.84 9.76
CA SER A 25 -14.74 -15.21 8.43
C SER A 25 -15.01 -13.71 8.34
N GLN A 26 -13.95 -12.91 8.51
CA GLN A 26 -13.84 -11.63 7.80
C GLN A 26 -12.93 -11.84 6.58
N SER A 27 -13.54 -11.91 5.41
CA SER A 27 -12.88 -11.88 4.11
C SER A 27 -12.25 -10.49 3.90
N SER A 28 -11.03 -10.28 4.39
CA SER A 28 -10.07 -9.35 3.79
C SER A 28 -8.66 -9.81 4.15
N VAL A 29 -8.06 -10.59 3.26
CA VAL A 29 -6.69 -11.13 3.40
C VAL A 29 -5.66 -10.00 3.62
N CYS A 30 -5.98 -8.78 3.23
CA CYS A 30 -5.15 -7.58 3.39
C CYS A 30 -5.94 -6.45 4.04
N ARG A 31 -5.35 -5.76 5.01
CA ARG A 31 -5.86 -4.48 5.50
C ARG A 31 -5.75 -3.41 4.42
N THR A 32 -6.84 -2.68 4.23
CA THR A 32 -6.97 -1.60 3.24
C THR A 32 -6.86 -0.21 3.87
N SER A 33 -6.63 -0.12 5.17
CA SER A 33 -6.43 1.14 5.91
C SER A 33 -5.64 0.93 7.20
N CYS A 34 -5.03 2.00 7.69
CA CYS A 34 -4.46 2.11 9.03
C CYS A 34 -4.94 3.41 9.67
N GLY A 35 -5.87 3.30 10.61
CA GLY A 35 -6.62 4.47 11.08
C GLY A 35 -7.36 5.12 9.90
N ASP A 36 -7.18 6.42 9.73
CA ASP A 36 -7.83 7.21 8.68
C ASP A 36 -7.09 7.16 7.33
N ILE A 37 -5.91 6.53 7.27
CA ILE A 37 -5.08 6.50 6.06
C ILE A 37 -5.42 5.26 5.21
N PRO A 38 -5.93 5.43 3.99
CA PRO A 38 -6.20 4.31 3.09
C PRO A 38 -4.91 3.73 2.51
N ILE A 39 -4.77 2.41 2.59
CA ILE A 39 -3.66 1.64 2.01
C ILE A 39 -4.15 0.95 0.75
N LYS A 40 -3.54 1.32 -0.37
CA LYS A 40 -3.80 0.78 -1.71
C LYS A 40 -2.48 0.34 -2.33
N TYR A 41 -2.58 -0.44 -3.40
CA TYR A 41 -1.43 -0.76 -4.23
C TYR A 41 -0.69 0.54 -4.64
N PRO A 42 0.64 0.60 -4.54
CA PRO A 42 1.58 -0.52 -4.40
C PRO A 42 1.94 -0.92 -2.97
N PHE A 43 1.33 -0.28 -1.97
CA PHE A 43 1.63 -0.52 -0.57
C PHE A 43 0.80 -1.68 0.00
N GLY A 44 1.33 -2.30 1.06
CA GLY A 44 0.64 -3.28 1.89
C GLY A 44 1.17 -3.20 3.32
N ILE A 45 0.28 -3.37 4.31
CA ILE A 45 0.68 -3.48 5.72
C ILE A 45 0.98 -4.95 6.06
N ASP A 46 0.11 -5.84 5.59
CA ASP A 46 0.20 -7.26 5.85
C ASP A 46 1.11 -7.94 4.82
N ASP A 47 1.86 -8.94 5.27
CA ASP A 47 2.87 -9.58 4.43
C ASP A 47 2.22 -10.35 3.28
N GLY A 48 2.78 -10.20 2.07
CA GLY A 48 2.20 -10.73 0.84
C GLY A 48 1.15 -9.84 0.16
N CYS A 49 0.81 -8.68 0.74
CA CYS A 49 -0.09 -7.70 0.13
C CYS A 49 0.69 -6.58 -0.59
N GLY A 50 0.16 -6.07 -1.70
CA GLY A 50 0.77 -4.97 -2.44
C GLY A 50 1.93 -5.43 -3.35
N SER A 51 2.89 -4.54 -3.58
CA SER A 51 4.10 -4.84 -4.36
C SER A 51 5.24 -5.30 -3.45
N PRO A 52 6.02 -6.32 -3.84
CA PRO A 52 7.19 -6.76 -3.06
C PRO A 52 8.24 -5.66 -2.89
N TYR A 53 8.27 -4.65 -3.78
CA TYR A 53 9.19 -3.51 -3.68
C TYR A 53 8.96 -2.62 -2.45
N TYR A 54 7.74 -2.61 -1.90
CA TYR A 54 7.39 -1.82 -0.71
C TYR A 54 7.14 -2.70 0.52
N ARG A 55 7.57 -3.97 0.46
CA ARG A 55 7.40 -4.94 1.54
C ARG A 55 8.07 -4.45 2.83
N HIS A 56 7.36 -4.54 3.94
CA HIS A 56 7.84 -4.16 5.29
C HIS A 56 8.23 -2.69 5.49
N LEU A 57 7.92 -1.80 4.53
CA LEU A 57 8.21 -0.38 4.68
C LEU A 57 7.18 0.34 5.56
N PHE A 58 5.91 -0.07 5.49
CA PHE A 58 4.88 0.45 6.40
C PHE A 58 4.63 -0.47 7.60
N ALA A 59 4.40 0.16 8.75
CA ALA A 59 3.95 -0.49 9.97
C ALA A 59 2.72 0.25 10.50
N CYS A 60 1.66 -0.50 10.77
CA CYS A 60 0.46 0.05 11.41
C CYS A 60 0.43 -0.39 12.88
N SER A 61 0.43 0.58 13.79
CA SER A 61 0.26 0.34 15.22
C SER A 61 -1.18 -0.06 15.57
N ASN A 62 -1.37 -0.69 16.73
CA ASN A 62 -2.71 -1.03 17.24
C ASN A 62 -3.59 0.20 17.49
N SER A 63 -2.97 1.36 17.72
CA SER A 63 -3.66 2.65 17.86
C SER A 63 -4.03 3.30 16.51
N GLY A 64 -3.87 2.60 15.38
CA GLY A 64 -4.21 3.11 14.05
C GLY A 64 -3.22 4.14 13.49
N LYS A 65 -2.03 4.28 14.08
CA LYS A 65 -0.97 5.16 13.55
C LYS A 65 -0.11 4.39 12.56
N LEU A 66 0.01 4.93 11.35
CA LEU A 66 0.87 4.43 10.30
C LEU A 66 2.27 5.03 10.42
N GLU A 67 3.30 4.20 10.32
CA GLU A 67 4.70 4.61 10.36
C GLU A 67 5.44 4.06 9.14
N LEU A 68 6.31 4.89 8.55
CA LEU A 68 7.30 4.46 7.58
C LEU A 68 8.59 4.05 8.30
N ARG A 69 9.13 2.89 7.93
CA ARG A 69 10.44 2.42 8.37
C ARG A 69 11.50 2.86 7.36
N THR A 70 12.56 3.48 7.86
CA THR A 70 13.74 3.86 7.09
C THR A 70 15.00 3.45 7.86
N PRO A 71 16.20 3.53 7.26
CA PRO A 71 17.46 3.31 7.98
C PRO A 71 17.69 4.30 9.13
N SER A 72 17.11 5.51 9.05
CA SER A 72 17.25 6.56 10.08
C SER A 72 16.27 6.40 11.24
N GLY A 73 15.17 5.67 11.07
CA GLY A 73 14.20 5.46 12.14
C GLY A 73 12.81 5.08 11.64
N ARG A 74 11.82 5.35 12.49
CA ARG A 74 10.40 5.21 12.16
C ARG A 74 9.73 6.58 12.19
N TYR A 75 9.02 6.89 11.12
CA TYR A 75 8.46 8.21 10.89
C TYR A 75 6.94 8.11 10.75
N PRO A 76 6.15 8.79 11.59
CA PRO A 76 4.71 8.86 11.42
C PRO A 76 4.32 9.36 10.03
N VAL A 77 3.43 8.62 9.37
CA VAL A 77 2.84 9.02 8.09
C VAL A 77 1.63 9.90 8.36
N ARG A 78 1.61 11.09 7.76
CA ARG A 78 0.47 12.01 7.82
C ARG A 78 -0.54 11.74 6.73
N ASN A 79 -0.06 11.55 5.50
CA ASN A 79 -0.91 11.35 4.34
C ASN A 79 -0.21 10.51 3.28
N VAL A 80 -1.01 9.82 2.47
CA VAL A 80 -0.58 9.09 1.29
C VAL A 80 -1.48 9.50 0.12
N SER A 81 -0.90 10.11 -0.90
CA SER A 81 -1.58 10.46 -2.13
C SER A 81 -1.19 9.48 -3.24
N TYR A 82 -2.19 8.93 -3.92
CA TYR A 82 -2.00 8.02 -5.06
C TYR A 82 -2.22 8.72 -6.41
N ALA A 83 -2.90 9.87 -6.43
CA ALA A 83 -3.16 10.63 -7.65
C ALA A 83 -1.93 11.47 -8.06
N ASP A 84 -1.32 12.10 -7.06
CA ASP A 84 0.03 12.64 -7.10
C ASP A 84 0.88 11.72 -6.20
N PRO A 85 1.63 10.74 -6.74
CA PRO A 85 2.25 9.65 -5.97
C PRO A 85 3.30 10.11 -4.93
N HIS A 86 2.84 10.46 -3.73
CA HIS A 86 3.71 10.86 -2.62
C HIS A 86 3.17 10.46 -1.25
N VAL A 87 4.08 10.39 -0.28
CA VAL A 87 3.81 10.18 1.14
C VAL A 87 4.33 11.39 1.91
N VAL A 88 3.53 11.95 2.81
CA VAL A 88 3.97 13.02 3.72
C VAL A 88 4.26 12.42 5.08
N LEU A 89 5.49 12.63 5.56
CA LEU A 89 5.98 12.17 6.86
C LEU A 89 6.11 13.33 7.84
N THR A 90 6.08 13.01 9.13
CA THR A 90 6.49 13.92 10.20
C THR A 90 7.76 13.38 10.86
N ASP A 91 8.83 14.18 10.92
CA ASP A 91 9.97 13.89 11.78
C ASP A 91 9.71 14.44 13.20
N PRO A 92 9.60 13.60 14.23
CA PRO A 92 9.38 14.07 15.61
C PRO A 92 10.53 14.90 16.18
N PHE A 93 11.71 14.85 15.55
CA PHE A 93 12.91 15.57 15.98
C PHE A 93 13.15 16.86 15.21
N MET A 94 12.40 17.15 14.14
CA MET A 94 12.56 18.43 13.44
C MET A 94 12.05 19.58 14.32
N TRP A 95 12.66 20.76 14.15
CA TRP A 95 12.17 21.97 14.79
C TRP A 95 10.79 22.33 14.23
N SER A 96 9.89 22.74 15.12
CA SER A 96 8.61 23.34 14.76
C SER A 96 8.45 24.65 15.50
N CYS A 97 7.49 25.48 15.07
CA CYS A 97 7.29 26.76 15.72
C CYS A 97 7.00 26.65 17.24
N GLU A 98 6.40 25.55 17.67
CA GLU A 98 6.13 25.26 19.09
C GLU A 98 7.40 25.17 19.94
N ASP A 99 8.55 24.87 19.32
CA ASP A 99 9.84 24.81 20.01
C ASP A 99 10.40 26.20 20.35
N GLY A 100 9.94 27.28 19.72
CA GLY A 100 10.45 28.62 19.96
C GLY A 100 11.95 28.74 19.68
N GLU A 101 12.69 29.35 20.60
CA GLU A 101 14.16 29.43 20.54
C GLU A 101 14.87 28.16 21.03
N ARG A 102 14.12 27.09 21.36
CA ARG A 102 14.70 25.84 21.85
C ARG A 102 15.13 24.94 20.70
N PHE A 103 16.29 25.22 20.14
CA PHE A 103 16.89 24.36 19.11
C PHE A 103 17.43 23.06 19.73
N ARG A 104 16.83 21.93 19.35
CA ARG A 104 17.24 20.60 19.81
C ARG A 104 18.12 19.92 18.77
N PRO A 105 19.22 19.24 19.17
CA PRO A 105 19.96 18.39 18.26
C PRO A 105 19.06 17.34 17.62
N THR A 106 19.13 17.23 16.31
CA THR A 106 18.27 16.34 15.52
C THR A 106 19.10 15.24 14.85
N ARG A 107 18.41 14.26 14.26
CA ARG A 107 19.05 13.27 13.40
C ARG A 107 18.62 13.56 11.95
N PRO A 108 19.54 13.42 10.98
CA PRO A 108 19.18 13.59 9.58
C PRO A 108 18.18 12.51 9.18
N PHE A 109 17.04 12.94 8.62
CA PHE A 109 16.18 12.04 7.88
C PHE A 109 16.96 11.45 6.70
N SER A 110 16.85 10.14 6.51
CA SER A 110 17.49 9.43 5.40
C SER A 110 16.60 8.33 4.84
N LEU A 111 16.51 8.28 3.52
CA LEU A 111 15.90 7.18 2.79
C LEU A 111 16.95 6.12 2.42
N ASP A 112 16.50 4.90 2.23
CA ASP A 112 17.32 3.82 1.70
C ASP A 112 17.36 3.93 0.16
N SER A 113 18.56 4.06 -0.42
CA SER A 113 18.75 4.16 -1.87
C SER A 113 18.34 2.90 -2.63
N SER A 114 18.19 1.76 -1.94
CA SER A 114 17.67 0.52 -2.53
C SER A 114 16.13 0.49 -2.62
N THR A 115 15.43 1.41 -1.96
CA THR A 115 13.98 1.51 -2.03
C THR A 115 13.52 2.37 -3.20
N HIS A 116 12.27 2.18 -3.65
CA HIS A 116 11.65 2.99 -4.70
C HIS A 116 11.10 4.33 -4.17
N PHE A 117 11.59 4.81 -3.03
CA PHE A 117 11.26 6.13 -2.49
C PHE A 117 12.32 7.15 -2.87
N LYS A 118 11.88 8.35 -3.21
CA LYS A 118 12.76 9.50 -3.51
C LYS A 118 12.35 10.69 -2.65
N LEU A 119 13.34 11.48 -2.22
CA LEU A 119 13.02 12.78 -1.64
C LEU A 119 12.37 13.65 -2.71
N SER A 120 11.22 14.23 -2.38
CA SER A 120 10.53 15.11 -3.32
C SER A 120 11.30 16.43 -3.48
N PRO A 121 11.44 16.96 -4.72
CA PRO A 121 12.01 18.28 -4.95
C PRO A 121 11.13 19.42 -4.40
N GLN A 122 9.88 19.12 -4.03
CA GLN A 122 8.97 20.09 -3.43
C GLN A 122 9.21 20.33 -1.93
N ASN A 123 10.16 19.62 -1.33
CA ASN A 123 10.56 19.90 0.05
C ASN A 123 11.50 21.10 0.08
N GLU A 124 11.21 22.01 0.98
CA GLU A 124 12.15 23.04 1.40
C GLU A 124 12.67 22.73 2.80
N TYR A 125 13.95 23.02 3.01
CA TYR A 125 14.63 22.77 4.27
C TYR A 125 15.19 24.06 4.84
N MET A 126 14.92 24.26 6.12
CA MET A 126 15.49 25.34 6.91
C MET A 126 16.41 24.74 7.94
N PHE A 127 17.55 25.38 8.17
CA PHE A 127 18.51 25.02 9.19
C PHE A 127 18.59 26.13 10.22
N PHE A 128 18.77 25.72 11.47
CA PHE A 128 18.75 26.64 12.61
C PHE A 128 20.01 26.57 13.45
N ASN A 129 20.44 27.74 13.92
CA ASN A 129 21.60 27.93 14.79
C ASN A 129 22.84 27.22 14.23
N CYS A 130 23.26 27.67 13.04
CA CYS A 130 24.40 27.16 12.30
C CYS A 130 25.68 27.90 12.68
N SER A 131 26.82 27.20 12.63
CA SER A 131 28.15 27.79 12.86
C SER A 131 28.53 28.73 11.71
N GLU A 132 28.75 30.01 12.02
CA GLU A 132 29.19 31.02 11.06
C GLU A 132 30.58 30.73 10.47
N ASP A 133 31.42 29.98 11.18
CA ASP A 133 32.76 29.58 10.72
C ASP A 133 32.73 28.47 9.67
N ASN A 134 31.68 27.65 9.64
CA ASN A 134 31.60 26.44 8.80
C ASN A 134 30.52 26.53 7.72
N VAL A 135 29.53 27.40 7.88
CA VAL A 135 28.41 27.56 6.96
C VAL A 135 28.37 29.00 6.48
N ILE A 136 28.42 29.19 5.16
CA ILE A 136 28.26 30.51 4.54
C ILE A 136 26.77 30.88 4.58
N ILE A 137 26.40 31.66 5.59
CA ILE A 137 25.03 32.16 5.79
C ILE A 137 24.94 33.57 5.22
N GLN A 138 24.35 33.73 4.05
CA GLN A 138 24.26 35.03 3.37
C GLN A 138 22.94 35.16 2.59
N PRO A 139 22.36 36.37 2.51
CA PRO A 139 21.21 36.63 1.66
C PRO A 139 21.51 36.26 0.20
N LYS A 140 20.68 35.44 -0.43
CA LYS A 140 20.84 35.16 -1.85
C LYS A 140 20.46 36.39 -2.70
N PRO A 141 21.29 36.77 -3.69
CA PRO A 141 20.92 37.81 -4.65
C PRO A 141 19.65 37.44 -5.41
N MET A 142 18.83 38.44 -5.78
CA MET A 142 17.61 38.25 -6.59
C MET A 142 17.86 37.50 -7.91
N PHE A 143 19.05 37.64 -8.50
CA PHE A 143 19.46 36.90 -9.70
C PHE A 143 19.36 35.37 -9.53
N CYS A 144 19.58 34.87 -8.32
CA CYS A 144 19.53 33.45 -7.99
C CYS A 144 18.11 32.87 -8.01
N GLU A 145 17.08 33.70 -7.98
CA GLU A 145 15.69 33.25 -8.13
C GLU A 145 15.43 32.78 -9.58
N HIS A 146 16.02 33.46 -10.56
CA HIS A 146 15.89 33.11 -11.98
C HIS A 146 16.92 32.07 -12.45
N PHE A 147 18.13 32.09 -11.86
CA PHE A 147 19.24 31.23 -12.26
C PHE A 147 19.83 30.47 -11.06
N PRO A 148 19.06 29.56 -10.43
CA PRO A 148 19.49 28.85 -9.23
C PRO A 148 20.77 28.02 -9.46
N GLU A 149 20.97 27.50 -10.67
CA GLU A 149 22.16 26.70 -11.03
C GLU A 149 23.47 27.50 -11.05
N HIS A 150 23.40 28.83 -11.17
CA HIS A 150 24.57 29.70 -11.20
C HIS A 150 24.91 30.26 -9.82
N CYS A 151 24.09 29.99 -8.82
CA CYS A 151 24.29 30.45 -7.47
C CYS A 151 24.77 29.32 -6.58
N ASP A 152 25.77 29.63 -5.78
CA ASP A 152 26.46 28.67 -4.93
C ASP A 152 25.52 28.03 -3.89
N SER A 153 25.99 26.96 -3.28
CA SER A 153 25.34 26.19 -2.21
C SER A 153 25.23 26.93 -0.86
N SER A 154 25.26 28.26 -0.86
CA SER A 154 25.14 29.08 0.35
C SER A 154 23.76 28.95 1.01
N CYS A 155 23.73 29.10 2.33
CA CYS A 155 22.51 29.05 3.11
C CYS A 155 21.85 30.44 3.12
N ASP A 156 20.62 30.54 2.62
CA ASP A 156 19.93 31.81 2.43
C ASP A 156 19.18 32.26 3.69
N SER A 157 19.74 33.21 4.41
CA SER A 157 19.12 33.83 5.60
C SER A 157 17.99 34.79 5.26
N ALA A 158 17.84 35.19 4.00
CA ALA A 158 16.81 36.11 3.55
C ALA A 158 15.60 35.42 2.90
N SER A 159 15.62 34.08 2.83
CA SER A 159 14.58 33.27 2.20
C SER A 159 13.18 33.57 2.74
N TYR A 160 12.17 33.38 1.89
CA TYR A 160 10.76 33.59 2.25
C TYR A 160 10.37 32.82 3.51
N LEU A 161 10.77 31.55 3.62
CA LEU A 161 10.41 30.71 4.76
C LEU A 161 11.06 31.17 6.07
N CYS A 162 12.29 31.67 6.06
CA CYS A 162 12.90 32.24 7.27
C CYS A 162 12.22 33.54 7.73
N ARG A 163 11.47 34.21 6.85
CA ARG A 163 10.67 35.40 7.18
C ARG A 163 9.21 35.04 7.53
N HIS A 164 8.70 33.93 7.01
CA HIS A 164 7.30 33.49 7.14
C HIS A 164 7.24 32.05 7.64
N LEU A 165 7.75 31.82 8.84
CA LEU A 165 7.77 30.49 9.45
C LEU A 165 6.33 29.99 9.69
N PRO A 166 5.97 28.79 9.21
CA PRO A 166 4.61 28.27 9.35
C PRO A 166 4.18 28.17 10.82
N GLY A 167 3.02 28.73 11.16
CA GLY A 167 2.47 28.67 12.51
C GLY A 167 3.14 29.56 13.56
N CYS A 168 4.09 30.42 13.15
CA CYS A 168 4.75 31.35 14.07
C CYS A 168 4.07 32.70 14.20
N SER A 169 3.85 33.11 15.45
CA SER A 169 3.35 34.45 15.80
C SER A 169 4.47 35.43 16.21
N PHE A 170 5.71 34.95 16.31
CA PHE A 170 6.88 35.72 16.70
C PHE A 170 7.96 35.67 15.62
N ALA A 171 8.80 36.70 15.56
CA ALA A 171 9.92 36.74 14.63
C ALA A 171 11.16 36.12 15.29
N LEU A 172 11.71 35.05 14.71
CA LEU A 172 13.05 34.58 15.07
C LEU A 172 14.11 35.57 14.59
N PRO A 173 15.27 35.68 15.28
CA PRO A 173 16.38 36.47 14.79
C PRO A 173 16.86 35.94 13.43
N ARG A 174 17.09 36.83 12.45
CA ARG A 174 17.45 36.45 11.07
C ARG A 174 18.74 35.63 10.95
N SER A 175 19.68 35.77 11.88
CA SER A 175 20.92 34.97 11.90
C SER A 175 20.70 33.52 12.30
N THR A 176 19.56 33.21 12.95
CA THR A 176 19.30 31.86 13.45
C THR A 176 18.70 30.94 12.40
N CYS A 177 18.09 31.44 11.33
CA CYS A 177 17.46 30.63 10.27
C CYS A 177 18.17 30.83 8.94
N CYS A 178 18.38 29.74 8.20
CA CYS A 178 18.77 29.82 6.80
C CYS A 178 18.14 28.69 5.98
N SER A 179 17.70 29.00 4.76
CA SER A 179 17.15 27.99 3.83
C SER A 179 18.24 27.42 2.95
N TYR A 180 18.19 26.11 2.74
CA TYR A 180 19.12 25.38 1.87
C TYR A 180 18.35 24.31 1.09
N TYR A 181 18.67 24.20 -0.20
CA TYR A 181 18.03 23.25 -1.12
C TYR A 181 18.96 22.04 -1.32
N PRO A 182 18.81 20.97 -0.51
CA PRO A 182 19.67 19.80 -0.63
C PRO A 182 19.41 19.04 -1.93
N LYS A 183 20.47 18.71 -2.66
CA LYS A 183 20.37 17.86 -3.86
C LYS A 183 20.19 16.37 -3.53
N ALA A 184 20.54 15.96 -2.31
CA ALA A 184 20.39 14.58 -1.81
C ALA A 184 20.25 14.55 -0.28
N THR A 185 19.83 13.40 0.27
CA THR A 185 19.80 13.14 1.73
C THR A 185 21.18 13.34 2.39
N GLU A 186 22.27 13.12 1.65
CA GLU A 186 23.63 13.34 2.13
C GLU A 186 23.92 14.82 2.41
N SER A 187 23.39 15.74 1.59
CA SER A 187 23.53 17.18 1.81
C SER A 187 22.85 17.62 3.11
N LEU A 188 21.71 16.99 3.46
CA LEU A 188 21.03 17.24 4.73
C LEU A 188 21.89 16.84 5.93
N ARG A 189 22.53 15.66 5.85
CA ARG A 189 23.44 15.16 6.88
C ARG A 189 24.68 16.05 7.04
N LEU A 190 25.22 16.59 5.95
CA LEU A 190 26.37 17.49 6.00
C LEU A 190 26.02 18.80 6.71
N MET A 191 24.87 19.41 6.38
CA MET A 191 24.41 20.64 7.04
C MET A 191 24.17 20.43 8.54
N LEU A 192 23.56 19.32 8.94
CA LEU A 192 23.32 18.98 10.35
C LEU A 192 24.60 18.72 11.17
N LYS A 193 25.78 18.63 10.55
CA LYS A 193 27.06 18.60 11.27
C LYS A 193 27.42 19.98 11.86
N TYR A 194 26.92 21.04 11.23
CA TYR A 194 27.28 22.43 11.55
C TYR A 194 26.09 23.27 12.00
N CYS A 195 24.88 22.71 11.99
CA CYS A 195 23.65 23.34 12.45
C CYS A 195 23.03 22.56 13.59
N THR A 196 22.40 23.26 14.53
CA THR A 196 21.81 22.63 15.73
C THR A 196 20.53 21.87 15.38
N SER A 197 19.68 22.45 14.54
CA SER A 197 18.41 21.85 14.16
C SER A 197 18.06 22.12 12.70
N TYR A 198 17.05 21.43 12.20
CA TYR A 198 16.45 21.66 10.89
C TYR A 198 14.93 21.54 10.97
N ALA A 199 14.26 22.12 9.99
CA ALA A 199 12.87 21.89 9.69
C ALA A 199 12.72 21.58 8.20
N SER A 200 11.72 20.76 7.88
CA SER A 200 11.30 20.52 6.49
C SER A 200 9.85 20.93 6.34
N VAL A 201 9.58 21.64 5.25
CA VAL A 201 8.23 22.01 4.84
C VAL A 201 8.00 21.56 3.41
N TYR A 202 6.74 21.30 3.10
CA TYR A 202 6.30 21.04 1.73
C TYR A 202 5.20 22.04 1.37
N TRP A 203 5.16 22.43 0.11
CA TRP A 203 4.12 23.30 -0.41
C TRP A 203 2.86 22.50 -0.68
N LYS A 204 1.79 22.88 -0.01
CA LYS A 204 0.47 22.27 -0.19
C LYS A 204 -0.40 23.22 -1.01
N ASN A 205 -0.95 22.70 -2.09
CA ASN A 205 -1.94 23.42 -2.87
C ASN A 205 -3.20 23.67 -2.04
N VAL A 206 -3.61 24.93 -1.96
CA VAL A 206 -4.84 25.37 -1.31
C VAL A 206 -5.71 26.01 -2.38
N GLY A 207 -7.02 25.73 -2.36
CA GLY A 207 -7.97 26.30 -3.31
C GLY A 207 -8.30 25.41 -4.51
N ALA A 208 -8.85 26.02 -5.56
CA ALA A 208 -9.30 25.31 -6.74
C ALA A 208 -8.10 24.89 -7.61
N PRO A 209 -8.22 23.90 -8.52
CA PRO A 209 -7.13 23.41 -9.37
C PRO A 209 -6.44 24.45 -10.27
N MET A 210 -6.90 25.71 -10.26
CA MET A 210 -6.38 26.82 -11.05
C MET A 210 -5.91 28.01 -10.20
N SER A 211 -5.94 27.92 -8.87
CA SER A 211 -5.30 28.91 -7.98
C SER A 211 -3.91 28.41 -7.62
N ASP A 212 -2.86 29.19 -7.90
CA ASP A 212 -1.47 28.92 -7.47
C ASP A 212 -1.25 29.27 -5.98
N ASP A 213 -2.31 29.19 -5.19
CA ASP A 213 -2.28 29.51 -3.77
C ASP A 213 -1.71 28.30 -3.03
N GLN A 214 -0.40 28.34 -2.78
CA GLN A 214 0.31 27.31 -2.04
C GLN A 214 0.64 27.80 -0.64
N VAL A 215 0.45 26.93 0.35
CA VAL A 215 0.76 27.21 1.76
C VAL A 215 1.82 26.22 2.25
N PRO A 216 2.90 26.69 2.91
CA PRO A 216 3.92 25.81 3.45
C PRO A 216 3.40 25.13 4.73
N GLU A 217 3.53 23.80 4.78
CA GLU A 217 3.20 22.99 5.97
C GLU A 217 4.42 22.15 6.40
N TYR A 218 4.58 21.94 7.70
CA TYR A 218 5.65 21.05 8.22
C TYR A 218 5.43 19.61 7.78
N GLY A 219 6.47 19.01 7.21
CA GLY A 219 6.47 17.62 6.78
C GLY A 219 7.56 17.33 5.75
N ILE A 220 7.88 16.06 5.61
CA ILE A 220 8.82 15.57 4.60
C ILE A 220 8.01 14.79 3.57
N ARG A 221 7.93 15.32 2.35
CA ARG A 221 7.30 14.67 1.20
C ARG A 221 8.27 13.72 0.53
N ILE A 222 7.90 12.46 0.40
CA ILE A 222 8.66 11.47 -0.37
C ILE A 222 7.80 10.99 -1.53
N ASP A 223 8.37 10.94 -2.72
CA ASP A 223 7.68 10.48 -3.92
C ASP A 223 7.91 8.97 -4.09
N PHE A 224 6.93 8.27 -4.68
CA PHE A 224 6.98 6.83 -4.92
C PHE A 224 6.46 6.46 -6.30
N ASP A 225 6.93 5.33 -6.81
CA ASP A 225 6.49 4.81 -8.11
C ASP A 225 5.35 3.77 -7.95
N ILE A 226 4.34 3.85 -8.82
CA ILE A 226 3.26 2.84 -8.88
C ILE A 226 3.59 1.83 -9.99
N PRO A 227 4.14 0.64 -9.66
CA PRO A 227 4.44 -0.40 -10.65
C PRO A 227 3.15 -0.96 -11.29
N VAL A 228 2.77 -0.45 -12.46
CA VAL A 228 1.61 -0.97 -13.19
C VAL A 228 2.00 -2.29 -13.87
N THR A 229 1.37 -3.39 -13.45
CA THR A 229 1.57 -4.71 -14.08
C THR A 229 0.26 -5.23 -14.65
N THR A 230 0.31 -5.84 -15.84
CA THR A 230 -0.87 -6.43 -16.50
C THR A 230 -1.59 -7.43 -15.61
N ARG A 231 -0.84 -8.20 -14.80
CA ARG A 231 -1.40 -9.18 -13.87
C ARG A 231 -2.19 -8.52 -12.74
N CYS A 232 -1.69 -7.43 -12.16
CA CYS A 232 -2.42 -6.69 -11.13
C CYS A 232 -3.68 -6.03 -11.68
N LEU A 233 -3.61 -5.43 -12.87
CA LEU A 233 -4.78 -4.86 -13.54
C LEU A 233 -5.87 -5.93 -13.80
N GLN A 234 -5.48 -7.12 -14.26
CA GLN A 234 -6.42 -8.23 -14.47
C GLN A 234 -7.02 -8.77 -13.16
N CYS A 235 -6.24 -8.78 -12.08
CA CYS A 235 -6.70 -9.19 -10.76
C CYS A 235 -7.75 -8.23 -10.20
N GLN A 236 -7.52 -6.92 -10.32
CA GLN A 236 -8.40 -5.87 -9.80
C GLN A 236 -9.64 -5.63 -10.68
N ASP A 237 -9.65 -6.14 -11.91
CA ASP A 237 -10.78 -5.99 -12.84
C ASP A 237 -12.08 -6.53 -12.21
N PRO A 238 -13.13 -5.70 -12.06
CA PRO A 238 -14.42 -6.11 -11.51
C PRO A 238 -15.07 -7.26 -12.29
N LEU A 239 -14.87 -7.33 -13.60
CA LEU A 239 -15.42 -8.40 -14.46
C LEU A 239 -14.71 -9.75 -14.24
N LYS A 240 -13.57 -9.73 -13.54
CA LYS A 240 -12.69 -10.86 -13.25
C LYS A 240 -12.60 -11.20 -11.76
N GLY A 241 -13.50 -10.63 -10.95
CA GLY A 241 -13.72 -10.99 -9.55
C GLY A 241 -13.13 -10.02 -8.51
N ALA A 242 -12.59 -8.86 -8.93
CA ALA A 242 -12.15 -7.78 -8.04
C ALA A 242 -11.21 -8.25 -6.90
N GLY A 243 -10.13 -8.94 -7.27
CA GLY A 243 -9.12 -9.42 -6.33
C GLY A 243 -8.17 -8.31 -5.85
N ILE A 244 -7.38 -8.64 -4.83
CA ILE A 244 -6.35 -7.77 -4.29
C ILE A 244 -4.98 -8.22 -4.82
N CYS A 245 -4.20 -7.29 -5.36
CA CYS A 245 -2.84 -7.59 -5.81
C CYS A 245 -1.92 -7.84 -4.62
N GLY A 246 -1.15 -8.91 -4.70
CA GLY A 246 -0.16 -9.30 -3.72
C GLY A 246 0.98 -10.09 -4.34
N PHE A 247 1.75 -10.73 -3.48
CA PHE A 247 2.88 -11.57 -3.86
C PHE A 247 3.04 -12.72 -2.87
N ASP A 248 3.67 -13.80 -3.32
CA ASP A 248 4.05 -14.91 -2.44
C ASP A 248 5.28 -14.51 -1.62
N THR A 249 5.20 -14.67 -0.30
CA THR A 249 6.21 -14.18 0.64
C THR A 249 7.56 -14.91 0.57
N ARG A 250 7.60 -16.09 -0.06
CA ARG A 250 8.81 -16.93 -0.19
C ARG A 250 9.58 -16.62 -1.45
N ASN A 251 8.90 -16.53 -2.60
CA ASN A 251 9.54 -16.34 -3.90
C ASN A 251 9.28 -14.95 -4.54
N GLN A 252 8.52 -14.08 -3.86
CA GLN A 252 8.16 -12.72 -4.31
C GLN A 252 7.39 -12.67 -5.64
N SER A 253 6.86 -13.81 -6.10
CA SER A 253 6.09 -13.86 -7.35
C SER A 253 4.70 -13.27 -7.15
N PHE A 254 4.20 -12.60 -8.20
CA PHE A 254 2.86 -12.01 -8.18
C PHE A 254 1.78 -13.05 -7.84
N THR A 255 0.86 -12.66 -6.95
CA THR A 255 -0.31 -13.46 -6.56
C THR A 255 -1.53 -12.56 -6.45
N CYS A 256 -2.64 -12.97 -7.06
CA CYS A 256 -3.95 -12.36 -6.90
C CYS A 256 -4.67 -13.00 -5.70
N LEU A 257 -4.98 -12.20 -4.70
CA LEU A 257 -5.60 -12.61 -3.45
C LEU A 257 -7.13 -12.51 -3.60
N CYS A 258 -7.81 -13.66 -3.58
CA CYS A 258 -9.25 -13.77 -3.74
C CYS A 258 -9.89 -14.32 -2.46
N LYS A 259 -11.21 -14.16 -2.32
CA LYS A 259 -11.96 -14.64 -1.14
C LYS A 259 -11.86 -16.15 -0.92
N ASP A 260 -11.83 -16.91 -2.02
CA ASP A 260 -11.91 -18.37 -2.01
C ASP A 260 -10.58 -19.09 -2.34
N GLY A 261 -9.49 -18.33 -2.51
CA GLY A 261 -8.17 -18.89 -2.80
C GLY A 261 -7.27 -17.95 -3.60
N ASN A 262 -5.97 -18.19 -3.54
CA ASN A 262 -4.98 -17.40 -4.27
C ASN A 262 -4.91 -17.85 -5.73
N SER A 263 -4.80 -16.89 -6.65
CA SER A 263 -4.69 -17.11 -8.11
C SER A 263 -3.43 -16.45 -8.67
N THR A 264 -2.90 -16.93 -9.79
CA THR A 264 -1.76 -16.28 -10.47
C THR A 264 -2.19 -15.19 -11.45
N THR A 265 -3.50 -15.08 -11.74
CA THR A 265 -4.03 -14.13 -12.73
C THR A 265 -5.23 -13.34 -12.20
N HIS A 266 -6.34 -14.00 -11.85
CA HIS A 266 -7.59 -13.37 -11.46
C HIS A 266 -8.53 -14.33 -10.69
N CYS A 267 -9.61 -13.79 -10.12
CA CYS A 267 -10.46 -14.51 -9.15
C CYS A 267 -11.66 -15.26 -9.76
N LYS A 268 -12.00 -15.00 -11.03
CA LYS A 268 -13.19 -15.58 -11.70
C LYS A 268 -13.15 -17.10 -11.84
N ASP A 269 -11.97 -17.69 -12.02
CA ASP A 269 -11.84 -19.14 -12.27
C ASP A 269 -12.14 -20.01 -11.02
N PHE A 270 -12.02 -19.45 -9.81
CA PHE A 270 -12.27 -20.19 -8.56
C PHE A 270 -13.77 -20.44 -8.27
N ASP A 271 -14.67 -19.54 -8.70
CA ASP A 271 -16.11 -19.75 -8.54
C ASP A 271 -16.59 -20.98 -9.34
N ILE A 272 -16.05 -21.19 -10.55
CA ILE A 272 -16.39 -22.32 -11.42
C ILE A 272 -15.78 -23.62 -10.88
N ALA A 273 -14.52 -23.60 -10.44
CA ALA A 273 -13.83 -24.77 -9.89
C ALA A 273 -14.50 -25.27 -8.59
N ARG A 274 -14.99 -24.36 -7.74
CA ARG A 274 -15.73 -24.70 -6.51
C ARG A 274 -17.11 -25.29 -6.81
N HIS A 275 -17.80 -24.79 -7.84
CA HIS A 275 -19.06 -25.38 -8.30
C HIS A 275 -18.86 -26.83 -8.78
N ASN A 276 -17.82 -27.10 -9.57
CA ASN A 276 -17.53 -28.46 -10.03
C ASN A 276 -17.13 -29.42 -8.90
N LYS A 277 -16.42 -28.94 -7.86
CA LYS A 277 -16.12 -29.75 -6.66
C LYS A 277 -17.34 -30.08 -5.81
N ARG A 278 -18.34 -29.18 -5.71
CA ARG A 278 -19.58 -29.46 -4.97
C ARG A 278 -20.50 -30.44 -5.70
N VAL A 279 -20.51 -30.42 -7.03
CA VAL A 279 -21.31 -31.37 -7.83
C VAL A 279 -20.75 -32.80 -7.74
N HIS A 280 -19.44 -32.98 -7.55
CA HIS A 280 -18.81 -34.30 -7.44
C HIS A 280 -18.97 -35.01 -6.08
N VAL A 281 -19.55 -34.37 -5.05
CA VAL A 281 -19.70 -34.97 -3.70
C VAL A 281 -21.10 -35.57 -3.48
N ILE A 282 -22.01 -35.50 -4.46
CA ILE A 282 -23.32 -36.18 -4.42
C ILE A 282 -23.29 -37.39 -5.36
N ALA A 283 -22.39 -38.33 -5.13
CA ALA A 283 -22.37 -39.61 -5.83
C ALA A 283 -21.71 -40.68 -4.95
N GLY A 284 -22.42 -41.14 -3.92
CA GLY A 284 -21.93 -42.28 -3.13
C GLY A 284 -22.68 -42.50 -1.83
N THR A 285 -23.82 -43.20 -1.91
CA THR A 285 -24.25 -44.25 -0.97
C THR A 285 -25.68 -44.70 -1.32
N VAL A 286 -25.82 -45.68 -2.21
CA VAL A 286 -26.99 -46.58 -2.20
C VAL A 286 -26.44 -48.00 -2.27
N THR A 287 -26.07 -48.54 -1.12
CA THR A 287 -25.81 -49.97 -0.96
C THR A 287 -27.13 -50.70 -0.68
N GLY A 288 -27.51 -51.49 -1.69
CA GLY A 288 -28.40 -52.66 -1.71
C GLY A 288 -29.35 -52.96 -0.56
N VAL A 289 -30.63 -53.11 -0.92
CA VAL A 289 -31.44 -54.27 -0.51
C VAL A 289 -32.23 -54.75 -1.74
N SER A 290 -32.01 -56.01 -2.13
CA SER A 290 -32.79 -56.75 -3.11
C SER A 290 -34.12 -57.22 -2.52
N VAL A 291 -35.16 -57.29 -3.35
CA VAL A 291 -35.95 -58.49 -3.69
C VAL A 291 -37.43 -58.16 -3.99
N ALA A 292 -37.83 -58.57 -5.20
CA ALA A 292 -39.15 -59.02 -5.67
C ALA A 292 -40.22 -58.03 -6.15
N SER A 293 -40.78 -58.45 -7.31
CA SER A 293 -41.98 -58.01 -8.04
C SER A 293 -41.85 -56.69 -8.83
N ALA A 294 -42.25 -56.56 -10.09
CA ALA A 294 -43.10 -57.40 -10.92
C ALA A 294 -42.73 -57.24 -12.41
N PHE A 295 -43.09 -58.28 -13.16
CA PHE A 295 -43.06 -58.36 -14.60
C PHE A 295 -43.75 -57.16 -15.27
N GLY A 296 -43.14 -56.70 -16.37
CA GLY A 296 -43.93 -56.26 -17.53
C GLY A 296 -43.78 -54.80 -17.93
N ILE A 297 -42.64 -54.42 -18.54
CA ILE A 297 -42.63 -53.46 -19.66
C ILE A 297 -41.50 -53.86 -20.64
N GLY A 298 -41.53 -55.12 -21.10
CA GLY A 298 -40.69 -55.62 -22.21
C GLY A 298 -41.27 -55.32 -23.60
N ALA A 299 -42.38 -54.57 -23.68
CA ALA A 299 -43.16 -54.42 -24.92
C ALA A 299 -42.94 -53.07 -25.65
N ALA A 300 -42.28 -52.07 -25.03
CA ALA A 300 -42.17 -50.74 -25.63
C ALA A 300 -40.96 -50.57 -26.58
N VAL A 301 -39.93 -51.43 -26.48
CA VAL A 301 -38.68 -51.28 -27.25
C VAL A 301 -38.71 -52.03 -28.59
N TRP A 302 -39.70 -52.91 -28.82
CA TRP A 302 -39.79 -53.70 -30.04
C TRP A 302 -40.59 -53.03 -31.18
N TYR A 303 -41.35 -51.97 -30.90
CA TYR A 303 -42.20 -51.31 -31.90
C TYR A 303 -41.54 -50.15 -32.67
N LEU A 304 -40.50 -49.50 -32.12
CA LEU A 304 -39.83 -48.38 -32.81
C LEU A 304 -38.74 -48.81 -33.80
N LYS A 305 -38.47 -50.12 -33.93
CA LYS A 305 -37.44 -50.65 -34.85
C LYS A 305 -37.95 -50.95 -36.27
N LYS A 306 -39.23 -50.64 -36.58
CA LYS A 306 -39.88 -51.00 -37.86
C LYS A 306 -40.28 -49.81 -38.75
N VAL A 307 -39.60 -48.66 -38.64
CA VAL A 307 -39.78 -47.57 -39.62
C VAL A 307 -38.46 -46.85 -39.91
N ARG A 308 -37.47 -47.58 -40.43
CA ARG A 308 -36.38 -47.00 -41.23
C ARG A 308 -35.97 -47.97 -42.32
N ALA A 309 -36.34 -47.67 -43.56
CA ALA A 309 -35.70 -48.23 -44.72
C ALA A 309 -35.63 -47.16 -45.83
N LYS A 310 -34.47 -47.17 -46.49
CA LYS A 310 -34.08 -46.53 -47.75
C LYS A 310 -33.51 -45.10 -47.68
N ALA A 311 -32.18 -45.06 -47.65
CA ALA A 311 -31.37 -44.05 -48.35
C ALA A 311 -31.49 -44.23 -49.88
N PRO A 312 -31.13 -43.21 -50.67
CA PRO A 312 -29.95 -43.36 -51.54
C PRO A 312 -28.98 -42.15 -51.62
N VAL A 313 -27.68 -42.49 -51.70
CA VAL A 313 -26.51 -41.99 -52.48
C VAL A 313 -26.34 -40.50 -52.89
N THR A 314 -25.26 -39.91 -52.37
CA THR A 314 -24.12 -39.11 -52.94
C THR A 314 -24.27 -38.10 -54.09
N CYS A 315 -23.72 -36.89 -53.85
CA CYS A 315 -22.69 -36.14 -54.60
C CYS A 315 -22.13 -35.11 -53.57
N GLY A 316 -20.84 -34.94 -53.26
CA GLY A 316 -19.71 -34.62 -54.12
C GLY A 316 -19.55 -33.09 -54.21
N VAL A 317 -18.57 -32.51 -53.50
CA VAL A 317 -17.56 -31.52 -53.99
C VAL A 317 -16.71 -30.99 -52.82
N GLN A 318 -15.42 -31.01 -53.12
CA GLN A 318 -14.21 -30.63 -52.42
C GLN A 318 -14.12 -29.12 -52.13
N SER A 319 -13.62 -28.73 -50.95
CA SER A 319 -13.05 -27.40 -50.74
C SER A 319 -11.68 -27.54 -50.08
N ASN A 320 -10.66 -27.32 -50.91
CA ASN A 320 -9.31 -27.01 -50.52
C ASN A 320 -9.13 -25.52 -50.89
N GLU A 321 -8.67 -24.67 -49.96
CA GLU A 321 -7.35 -24.04 -50.07
C GLU A 321 -7.13 -22.95 -49.02
N ASN A 322 -5.94 -23.03 -48.43
CA ASN A 322 -5.25 -22.01 -47.67
C ASN A 322 -4.90 -20.77 -48.52
N ARG A 323 -4.83 -19.61 -47.88
CA ARG A 323 -3.86 -18.51 -48.14
C ARG A 323 -3.98 -17.52 -46.96
N LEU A 324 -2.99 -17.35 -46.08
CA LEU A 324 -1.71 -16.63 -46.27
C LEU A 324 -1.88 -15.35 -47.10
N PHE A 325 -2.11 -14.23 -46.40
CA PHE A 325 -1.27 -13.04 -46.39
C PHE A 325 -1.38 -12.37 -45.02
#